data_AF-A0A7K8XUE6-F1
#
_entry.id   AF-A0A7K8XUE6-F1
#
_cell.length_a   1.000
_cell.length_b   1.000
_cell.length_c   1.000
_cell.angle_alpha   90.00
_cell.angle_beta   90.00
_cell.angle_gamma   90.00
#
_symmetry.space_group_name_H-M   'P 1'
#
loop_
_entity.id
_entity.type
_entity.pdbx_description
1 polymer ?
#
loop_
_entity_poly.entity_id
_entity_poly.type
_entity_poly.pdbx_seq_one_letter_code
_entity_poly.pdbx_strand_id
1 'polypeptide(L)'
;AAGGRPCDAKDFGHGSPVCVCSATYCDTLDPVVLPAPGTYIKYESSKAGKRLERSEGSFRHNVKTPDFHLTLDTAQRYQRVKGFGGSVTDSAAINIQSLSKDTQNHLIRSYFSEEGIEYNLVRVPMASTDFSVRLYTYADAEEDFNLKHFNLTEEDTRMKV
;
A
#
# COMPACT_ATOMS: atom_id res chain seq x y z
N ALA A 1 -8.14 -0.07 20.44
CA ALA A 1 -7.32 -0.53 19.31
C ALA A 1 -6.35 -1.57 19.84
N ALA A 2 -6.22 -2.73 19.20
CA ALA A 2 -5.10 -3.61 19.48
C ALA A 2 -3.84 -2.91 18.92
N GLY A 3 -2.77 -2.80 19.71
CA GLY A 3 -1.54 -2.14 19.26
C GLY A 3 -0.91 -2.83 18.04
N GLY A 4 0.06 -2.17 17.43
CA GLY A 4 0.79 -2.66 16.27
C GLY A 4 1.35 -4.07 16.50
N ARG A 5 1.18 -4.94 15.50
CA ARG A 5 1.69 -6.31 15.50
C ARG A 5 2.99 -6.34 14.70
N PRO A 6 4.07 -6.96 15.20
CA PRO A 6 5.36 -6.98 14.51
C PRO A 6 5.31 -7.84 13.24
N CYS A 7 6.29 -7.66 12.37
CA CYS A 7 6.52 -8.51 11.21
C CYS A 7 6.87 -9.95 11.64
N ASP A 8 6.16 -10.96 11.12
CA ASP A 8 6.60 -12.36 11.18
C ASP A 8 7.60 -12.62 10.05
N ALA A 9 8.88 -12.43 10.37
CA ALA A 9 9.93 -12.35 9.37
C ALA A 9 10.32 -13.74 8.81
N LYS A 10 10.33 -13.87 7.47
CA LYS A 10 10.83 -15.06 6.77
C LYS A 10 11.81 -14.69 5.68
N ASP A 11 13.01 -15.26 5.72
CA ASP A 11 14.04 -15.05 4.69
C ASP A 11 14.00 -16.17 3.63
N PHE A 12 14.11 -15.77 2.38
CA PHE A 12 14.17 -16.63 1.20
C PHE A 12 15.54 -16.58 0.49
N GLY A 13 16.55 -15.96 1.09
CA GLY A 13 17.92 -15.90 0.55
C GLY A 13 18.17 -14.70 -0.38
N HIS A 14 17.28 -13.71 -0.38
CA HIS A 14 17.39 -12.51 -1.24
C HIS A 14 17.88 -11.26 -0.48
N GLY A 15 18.46 -11.46 0.71
CA GLY A 15 19.16 -10.44 1.47
C GLY A 15 18.28 -9.56 2.35
N SER A 16 16.97 -9.78 2.42
CA SER A 16 16.06 -9.13 3.35
C SER A 16 14.82 -10.02 3.52
N PRO A 17 14.24 -10.14 4.74
CA PRO A 17 13.07 -10.99 4.95
C PRO A 17 11.78 -10.38 4.39
N VAL A 18 10.75 -11.19 4.19
CA VAL A 18 9.37 -10.74 4.01
C VAL A 18 8.60 -10.85 5.32
N CYS A 19 7.47 -10.16 5.45
CA CYS A 19 6.53 -10.33 6.56
C CYS A 19 5.45 -11.32 6.14
N VAL A 20 5.32 -12.42 6.87
CA VAL A 20 4.37 -13.48 6.58
C VAL A 20 3.02 -13.13 7.17
N CYS A 21 1.99 -13.14 6.33
CA CYS A 21 0.60 -13.02 6.73
C CYS A 21 -0.16 -14.31 6.40
N SER A 22 -1.17 -14.61 7.22
CA SER A 22 -2.05 -15.76 7.11
C SER A 22 -3.47 -15.39 7.56
N ALA A 23 -4.38 -16.37 7.60
CA ALA A 23 -5.75 -16.16 8.05
C ALA A 23 -5.85 -15.69 9.52
N THR A 24 -4.84 -15.98 10.34
CA THR A 24 -4.88 -15.69 11.79
C THR A 24 -3.88 -14.60 12.20
N TYR A 25 -3.02 -14.16 11.29
CA TYR A 25 -1.95 -13.23 11.62
C TYR A 25 -1.55 -12.35 10.44
N CYS A 26 -1.33 -11.07 10.70
CA CYS A 26 -0.62 -10.17 9.79
C CYS A 26 -0.09 -9.00 10.63
N ASP A 27 1.07 -8.45 10.27
CA ASP A 27 1.61 -7.27 10.93
C ASP A 27 0.71 -6.05 10.74
N THR A 28 0.72 -5.17 11.73
CA THR A 28 -0.10 -3.94 11.74
C THR A 28 0.69 -2.80 12.34
N LEU A 29 0.39 -1.58 11.91
CA LEU A 29 0.98 -0.37 12.46
C LEU A 29 0.12 0.20 13.58
N ASP A 30 0.78 0.87 14.53
CA ASP A 30 0.07 1.75 15.46
C ASP A 30 -0.46 2.99 14.70
N PRO A 31 -1.63 3.51 15.08
CA PRO A 31 -2.14 4.76 14.51
C PRO A 31 -1.11 5.89 14.62
N VAL A 32 -1.01 6.69 13.57
CA VAL A 32 -0.09 7.85 13.57
C VAL A 32 -0.66 8.95 14.47
N VAL A 33 -0.05 9.12 15.63
CA VAL A 33 -0.39 10.19 16.58
C VAL A 33 0.69 11.27 16.55
N LEU A 34 0.28 12.54 16.51
CA LEU A 34 1.22 13.66 16.58
C LEU A 34 1.99 13.64 17.91
N PRO A 35 3.34 13.72 17.90
CA PRO A 35 4.11 13.76 19.11
C PRO A 35 3.96 15.11 19.83
N ALA A 36 4.37 15.16 21.10
CA ALA A 36 4.39 16.39 21.87
C ALA A 36 5.30 17.46 21.21
N PRO A 37 5.00 18.77 21.34
CA PRO A 37 5.88 19.82 20.83
C PRO A 37 7.31 19.65 21.34
N GLY A 38 8.29 19.73 20.42
CA GLY A 38 9.72 19.52 20.74
C GLY A 38 10.21 18.08 20.57
N THR A 39 9.33 17.13 20.25
CA THR A 39 9.71 15.75 19.89
C THR A 39 9.33 15.40 18.45
N TYR A 40 9.90 14.29 17.96
CA TYR A 40 9.62 13.74 16.64
C TYR A 40 9.45 12.22 16.72
N ILE A 41 8.72 11.66 15.76
CA ILE A 41 8.59 10.22 15.56
C ILE A 41 9.44 9.84 14.35
N LYS A 42 10.16 8.73 14.46
CA LYS A 42 10.96 8.12 13.40
C LYS A 42 10.44 6.71 13.13
N TYR A 43 10.16 6.42 11.87
CA TYR A 43 9.89 5.07 11.38
C TYR A 43 11.09 4.57 10.59
N GLU A 44 11.58 3.38 10.91
CA GLU A 44 12.78 2.81 10.28
C GLU A 44 12.47 1.46 9.62
N SER A 45 12.87 1.32 8.36
CA SER A 45 12.95 0.02 7.69
C SER A 45 14.38 -0.24 7.24
N SER A 46 14.86 -1.47 7.38
CA SER A 46 16.24 -1.82 7.04
C SER A 46 16.35 -3.19 6.39
N LYS A 47 17.45 -3.39 5.65
CA LYS A 47 17.82 -4.68 5.06
C LYS A 47 17.96 -5.78 6.13
N ALA A 48 18.41 -5.41 7.32
CA ALA A 48 18.56 -6.31 8.46
C ALA A 48 17.23 -6.79 9.06
N GLY A 49 16.10 -6.18 8.69
CA GLY A 49 14.77 -6.70 9.06
C GLY A 49 13.86 -5.73 9.80
N LYS A 50 14.27 -4.48 10.06
CA LYS A 50 13.34 -3.48 10.60
C LYS A 50 12.22 -3.21 9.60
N ARG A 51 10.97 -3.11 10.06
CA ARG A 51 9.78 -2.90 9.24
C ARG A 51 8.90 -1.84 9.87
N LEU A 52 9.05 -0.60 9.37
CA LEU A 52 8.41 0.60 9.92
C LEU A 52 8.49 0.65 11.46
N GLU A 53 9.67 0.32 12.00
CA GLU A 53 9.89 0.30 13.43
C GLU A 53 9.80 1.73 13.98
N ARG A 54 8.86 1.95 14.89
CA ARG A 54 8.60 3.26 15.50
C ARG A 54 9.60 3.53 16.63
N SER A 55 10.15 4.73 16.63
CA SER A 55 10.95 5.28 17.72
C SER A 55 10.69 6.78 17.86
N GLU A 56 11.07 7.36 19.01
CA GLU A 56 10.89 8.77 19.30
C GLU A 56 12.22 9.44 19.60
N GLY A 57 12.31 10.74 19.33
CA GLY A 57 13.44 11.57 19.71
C GLY A 57 13.01 13.00 20.01
N SER A 58 13.96 13.81 20.49
CA SER A 58 13.72 15.20 20.85
C SER A 58 14.58 16.13 20.00
N PHE A 59 14.01 17.28 19.63
CA PHE A 59 14.79 18.35 19.02
C PHE A 59 15.73 18.95 20.06
N ARG A 60 16.96 19.25 19.64
CA ARG A 60 17.97 19.90 20.47
C ARG A 60 18.19 21.33 19.95
N HIS A 61 18.32 22.27 20.88
CA HIS A 61 18.75 23.62 20.56
C HIS A 61 20.28 23.74 20.59
N ASN A 62 20.84 24.63 19.76
CA ASN A 62 22.25 25.02 19.79
C ASN A 62 23.25 23.86 19.67
N VAL A 63 22.99 22.92 18.76
CA VAL A 63 23.94 21.85 18.44
C VAL A 63 25.07 22.43 17.60
N LYS A 64 26.33 22.07 17.89
CA LYS A 64 27.44 22.33 16.94
C LYS A 64 27.04 21.73 15.59
N THR A 65 27.18 22.51 14.51
CA THR A 65 26.75 22.10 13.18
C THR A 65 27.47 20.79 12.82
N PRO A 66 26.74 19.67 12.63
CA PRO A 66 27.36 18.43 12.19
C PRO A 66 27.87 18.58 10.75
N ASP A 67 28.77 17.68 10.35
CA ASP A 67 29.32 17.65 8.98
C ASP A 67 28.23 17.51 7.91
N PHE A 68 27.10 16.87 8.25
CA PHE A 68 25.93 16.74 7.38
C PHE A 68 24.68 17.35 8.04
N HIS A 69 24.09 18.34 7.37
CA HIS A 69 22.94 19.08 7.89
C HIS A 69 21.90 19.33 6.78
N LEU A 70 20.64 18.94 7.05
CA LEU A 70 19.51 19.19 6.15
C LEU A 70 18.63 20.29 6.75
N THR A 71 18.38 21.35 5.97
CA THR A 71 17.58 22.51 6.40
C THR A 71 16.27 22.56 5.61
N LEU A 72 15.15 22.67 6.33
CA LEU A 72 13.82 22.82 5.75
C LEU A 72 13.43 24.30 5.69
N ASP A 73 13.19 24.82 4.49
CA ASP A 73 12.56 26.13 4.29
C ASP A 73 11.04 25.94 4.07
N THR A 74 10.23 26.44 4.99
CA THR A 74 8.76 26.32 4.94
C THR A 74 8.08 27.39 4.08
N ALA A 75 8.81 28.44 3.66
CA ALA A 75 8.33 29.46 2.74
C ALA A 75 8.40 28.99 1.28
N GLN A 76 9.37 28.14 0.96
CA GLN A 76 9.50 27.53 -0.37
C GLN A 76 8.48 26.40 -0.55
N ARG A 77 7.53 26.59 -1.47
CA ARG A 77 6.44 25.63 -1.74
C ARG A 77 6.55 25.04 -3.14
N TYR A 78 6.06 23.81 -3.27
CA TYR A 78 6.01 23.05 -4.52
C TYR A 78 4.60 22.48 -4.76
N GLN A 79 4.49 21.33 -5.40
CA GLN A 79 3.22 20.67 -5.70
C GLN A 79 2.46 20.21 -4.46
N ARG A 80 1.13 20.13 -4.60
CA ARG A 80 0.28 19.39 -3.64
C ARG A 80 0.29 17.91 -3.99
N VAL A 81 0.37 17.05 -2.99
CA VAL A 81 0.31 15.59 -3.16
C VAL A 81 -1.14 15.15 -3.20
N LYS A 82 -1.53 14.42 -4.26
CA LYS A 82 -2.90 13.88 -4.39
C LYS A 82 -3.10 12.62 -3.56
N GLY A 83 -2.12 11.72 -3.57
CA GLY A 83 -2.23 10.44 -2.86
C GLY A 83 -1.21 9.39 -3.33
N PHE A 84 -1.37 8.20 -2.78
CA PHE A 84 -0.56 7.00 -3.05
C PHE A 84 -1.48 5.79 -3.15
N GLY A 85 -1.09 4.80 -3.96
CA GLY A 85 -2.00 3.74 -4.33
C GLY A 85 -1.40 2.63 -5.18
N GLY A 86 -2.25 1.71 -5.59
CA GLY A 86 -1.93 0.58 -6.45
C GLY A 86 -2.94 0.40 -7.60
N SER A 87 -2.74 -0.64 -8.41
CA SER A 87 -3.65 -0.98 -9.51
C SER A 87 -4.41 -2.27 -9.18
N VAL A 88 -5.73 -2.26 -9.33
CA VAL A 88 -6.57 -3.47 -9.23
C VAL A 88 -6.72 -4.05 -10.64
N THR A 89 -5.70 -4.79 -11.07
CA THR A 89 -5.71 -5.57 -12.32
C THR A 89 -6.45 -6.89 -12.14
N ASP A 90 -6.80 -7.58 -13.22
CA ASP A 90 -7.42 -8.91 -13.14
C ASP A 90 -6.52 -9.88 -12.37
N SER A 91 -5.21 -9.88 -12.66
CA SER A 91 -4.24 -10.69 -11.92
C SER A 91 -4.23 -10.37 -10.42
N ALA A 92 -4.28 -9.10 -10.03
CA ALA A 92 -4.32 -8.73 -8.61
C ALA A 92 -5.61 -9.26 -7.95
N ALA A 93 -6.76 -9.07 -8.60
CA ALA A 93 -8.04 -9.53 -8.10
C ALA A 93 -8.13 -11.06 -7.99
N ILE A 94 -7.61 -11.79 -8.98
CA ILE A 94 -7.54 -13.26 -8.99
C ILE A 94 -6.68 -13.77 -7.83
N ASN A 95 -5.47 -13.20 -7.65
CA ASN A 95 -4.58 -13.60 -6.57
C ASN A 95 -5.18 -13.32 -5.19
N ILE A 96 -5.79 -12.16 -4.99
CA ILE A 96 -6.47 -11.83 -3.74
C ILE A 96 -7.61 -12.81 -3.48
N GLN A 97 -8.49 -13.04 -4.45
CA GLN A 97 -9.63 -13.95 -4.27
C GLN A 97 -9.25 -15.42 -4.07
N SER A 98 -8.04 -15.83 -4.49
CA SER A 98 -7.52 -17.17 -4.24
C SER A 98 -7.20 -17.45 -2.76
N LEU A 99 -7.12 -16.40 -1.93
CA LEU A 99 -6.85 -16.49 -0.49
C LEU A 99 -8.14 -16.80 0.29
N SER A 100 -8.00 -17.30 1.53
CA SER A 100 -9.13 -17.38 2.46
C SER A 100 -9.66 -15.99 2.80
N LYS A 101 -10.94 -15.88 3.16
CA LYS A 101 -11.58 -14.59 3.42
C LYS A 101 -10.87 -13.75 4.49
N ASP A 102 -10.37 -14.39 5.55
CA ASP A 102 -9.64 -13.68 6.61
C ASP A 102 -8.27 -13.17 6.13
N THR A 103 -7.58 -13.95 5.29
CA THR A 103 -6.31 -13.52 4.69
C THR A 103 -6.54 -12.38 3.69
N GLN A 104 -7.64 -12.43 2.91
CA GLN A 104 -8.05 -11.32 2.05
C GLN A 104 -8.27 -10.05 2.87
N ASN A 105 -9.00 -10.16 3.98
CA ASN A 105 -9.27 -9.02 4.87
C ASN A 105 -7.97 -8.45 5.45
N HIS A 106 -7.03 -9.29 5.89
CA HIS A 106 -5.72 -8.82 6.34
C HIS A 106 -4.96 -8.08 5.24
N LEU A 107 -4.88 -8.64 4.02
CA LEU A 107 -4.22 -8.00 2.88
C LEU A 107 -4.84 -6.64 2.53
N ILE A 108 -6.17 -6.56 2.44
CA ILE A 108 -6.87 -5.30 2.14
C ILE A 108 -6.64 -4.27 3.25
N ARG A 109 -6.68 -4.70 4.52
CA ARG A 109 -6.39 -3.80 5.67
C ARG A 109 -4.95 -3.28 5.64
N SER A 110 -3.98 -4.12 5.29
CA SER A 110 -2.58 -3.69 5.17
C SER A 110 -2.42 -2.54 4.18
N TYR A 111 -3.18 -2.53 3.08
CA TYR A 111 -3.14 -1.43 2.12
C TYR A 111 -4.00 -0.23 2.51
N PHE A 112 -5.26 -0.43 2.92
CA PHE A 112 -6.26 0.64 2.94
C PHE A 112 -6.72 1.10 4.34
N SER A 113 -6.33 0.40 5.41
CA SER A 113 -6.76 0.76 6.76
C SER A 113 -5.74 1.63 7.51
N GLU A 114 -6.19 2.29 8.58
CA GLU A 114 -5.36 3.04 9.54
C GLU A 114 -4.35 2.16 10.29
N GLU A 115 -4.58 0.84 10.34
CA GLU A 115 -3.64 -0.14 10.89
C GLU A 115 -2.64 -0.65 9.83
N GLY A 116 -2.72 -0.12 8.61
CA GLY A 116 -1.87 -0.41 7.46
C GLY A 116 -1.21 0.86 6.91
N ILE A 117 -1.02 0.94 5.59
CA ILE A 117 -0.33 2.08 4.93
C ILE A 117 -1.27 3.12 4.28
N GLU A 118 -2.57 3.03 4.55
CA GLU A 118 -3.59 4.04 4.19
C GLU A 118 -3.56 4.52 2.72
N TYR A 119 -3.49 3.58 1.78
CA TYR A 119 -3.71 3.86 0.36
C TYR A 119 -5.03 4.62 0.17
N ASN A 120 -4.96 5.67 -0.66
CA ASN A 120 -6.11 6.52 -0.98
C ASN A 120 -6.33 6.69 -2.49
N LEU A 121 -5.57 5.98 -3.30
CA LEU A 121 -5.73 5.91 -4.76
C LEU A 121 -5.78 4.44 -5.22
N VAL A 122 -6.64 4.19 -6.20
CA VAL A 122 -6.69 2.92 -6.93
C VAL A 122 -6.75 3.21 -8.43
N ARG A 123 -5.88 2.55 -9.20
CA ARG A 123 -5.95 2.51 -10.66
C ARG A 123 -6.73 1.28 -11.10
N VAL A 124 -7.79 1.48 -11.88
CA VAL A 124 -8.60 0.39 -12.43
C VAL A 124 -8.40 0.37 -13.94
N PRO A 125 -7.80 -0.69 -14.52
CA PRO A 125 -7.76 -0.85 -15.97
C PRO A 125 -9.19 -0.96 -16.55
N MET A 126 -9.41 -0.39 -17.72
CA MET A 126 -10.65 -0.57 -18.47
C MET A 126 -10.47 -1.76 -19.42
N ALA A 127 -11.20 -2.85 -19.15
CA ALA A 127 -11.05 -4.16 -19.78
C ALA A 127 -9.67 -4.80 -19.56
N SER A 128 -9.21 -5.64 -20.50
CA SER A 128 -7.98 -6.41 -20.35
C SER A 128 -6.69 -5.59 -20.45
N THR A 129 -5.64 -6.13 -19.82
CA THR A 129 -4.25 -5.67 -19.94
C THR A 129 -3.34 -6.89 -20.16
N ASP A 130 -2.02 -6.68 -20.21
CA ASP A 130 -1.02 -7.75 -20.12
C ASP A 130 -1.09 -8.52 -18.79
N PHE A 131 -1.66 -7.93 -17.74
CA PHE A 131 -1.97 -8.59 -16.45
C PHE A 131 -3.39 -9.19 -16.41
N SER A 132 -3.91 -9.62 -17.57
CA SER A 132 -5.18 -10.34 -17.70
C SER A 132 -4.93 -11.74 -18.25
N VAL A 133 -5.77 -12.71 -17.88
CA VAL A 133 -5.64 -14.12 -18.35
C VAL A 133 -6.16 -14.34 -19.76
N ARG A 134 -6.91 -13.37 -20.30
CA ARG A 134 -7.41 -13.36 -21.68
C ARG A 134 -7.49 -11.92 -22.18
N LEU A 135 -7.49 -11.77 -23.51
CA LEU A 135 -7.75 -10.49 -24.16
C LEU A 135 -9.27 -10.30 -24.30
N TYR A 136 -9.74 -9.12 -23.92
CA TYR A 136 -11.12 -8.69 -24.09
C TYR A 136 -11.23 -7.16 -24.03
N THR A 137 -12.23 -6.61 -24.71
CA THR A 137 -12.70 -5.25 -24.49
C THR A 137 -14.14 -5.29 -23.97
N TYR A 138 -14.72 -4.11 -23.69
CA TYR A 138 -16.14 -4.04 -23.34
C TYR A 138 -17.07 -4.10 -24.54
N ALA A 139 -16.55 -4.01 -25.78
CA ALA A 139 -17.34 -3.95 -27.01
C ALA A 139 -16.62 -4.67 -28.16
N ASP A 140 -16.41 -5.99 -28.01
CA ASP A 140 -15.71 -6.82 -29.01
C ASP A 140 -16.58 -7.18 -30.25
N ALA A 141 -17.83 -6.73 -30.30
CA ALA A 141 -18.71 -6.95 -31.46
C ALA A 141 -18.27 -6.09 -32.66
N GLU A 142 -18.06 -6.71 -33.82
CA GLU A 142 -17.67 -6.01 -35.05
C GLU A 142 -18.71 -4.96 -35.47
N GLU A 143 -18.25 -3.81 -35.95
CA GLU A 143 -19.06 -2.68 -36.44
C GLU A 143 -20.09 -2.12 -35.43
N ASP A 144 -19.91 -2.35 -34.13
CA ASP A 144 -20.80 -1.83 -33.09
C ASP A 144 -20.51 -0.38 -32.70
N PHE A 145 -20.53 0.53 -33.68
CA PHE A 145 -20.31 1.97 -33.48
C PHE A 145 -21.34 2.62 -32.53
N ASN A 146 -22.48 1.97 -32.33
CA ASN A 146 -23.53 2.43 -31.43
C ASN A 146 -23.45 1.79 -30.03
N LEU A 147 -22.45 0.95 -29.76
CA LEU A 147 -22.21 0.29 -28.47
C LEU A 147 -23.41 -0.51 -27.94
N LYS A 148 -24.20 -1.13 -28.83
CA LYS A 148 -25.39 -1.92 -28.45
C LYS A 148 -25.04 -3.18 -27.66
N HIS A 149 -23.83 -3.68 -27.81
CA HIS A 149 -23.32 -4.88 -27.14
C HIS A 149 -22.25 -4.55 -26.09
N PHE A 150 -22.11 -3.27 -25.71
CA PHE A 150 -21.20 -2.89 -24.64
C PHE A 150 -21.61 -3.60 -23.34
N ASN A 151 -20.67 -4.31 -22.71
CA ASN A 151 -20.91 -4.94 -21.43
C ASN A 151 -19.63 -5.06 -20.60
N LEU A 152 -19.79 -4.94 -19.27
CA LEU A 152 -18.74 -5.32 -18.33
C LEU A 152 -18.66 -6.85 -18.26
N THR A 153 -17.48 -7.40 -18.00
CA THR A 153 -17.28 -8.84 -17.93
C THR A 153 -17.25 -9.35 -16.48
N GLU A 154 -17.09 -10.66 -16.30
CA GLU A 154 -17.00 -11.23 -14.95
C GLU A 154 -15.78 -10.70 -14.18
N GLU A 155 -14.69 -10.37 -14.88
CA GLU A 155 -13.52 -9.71 -14.32
C GLU A 155 -13.86 -8.40 -13.61
N ASP A 156 -14.75 -7.58 -14.17
CA ASP A 156 -15.17 -6.34 -13.54
C ASP A 156 -16.22 -6.59 -12.44
N THR A 157 -17.26 -7.37 -12.76
CA THR A 157 -18.46 -7.49 -11.89
C THR A 157 -18.31 -8.42 -10.70
N ARG A 158 -17.33 -9.34 -10.73
CA ARG A 158 -17.10 -10.32 -9.65
C ARG A 158 -15.73 -10.21 -9.01
N MET A 159 -14.77 -9.51 -9.62
CA MET A 159 -13.38 -9.52 -9.14
C MET A 159 -12.86 -8.14 -8.76
N LYS A 160 -13.00 -7.13 -9.63
CA LYS A 160 -12.44 -5.79 -9.41
C LYS A 160 -13.30 -4.90 -8.51
N VAL A 161 -14.56 -5.27 -8.29
CA VAL A 161 -15.57 -4.53 -7.49
C VAL A 161 -15.79 -5.21 -6.15
#